data_AF-Q5IWW2-F1
#
_entry.id   AF-Q5IWW2-F1
#
_cell.length_a   1.000
_cell.length_b   1.000
_cell.length_c   1.000
_cell.angle_alpha   90.00
_cell.angle_beta   90.00
_cell.angle_gamma   90.00
#
_symmetry.space_group_name_H-M   'P 1'
#
loop_
_entity.id
_entity.type
_entity.pdbx_description
1 polymer ?
#
loop_
_entity_poly.entity_id
_entity_poly.type
_entity_poly.pdbx_seq_one_letter_code
_entity_poly.pdbx_strand_id
1 'polypeptide(L)'
;RHQNPKILDRPGVYEQLDRVTNVLVAGLLQAGRETGHDMCGGSINAMFGFFFAKGPVTNFEDAKTADGAKFAKFHRGMLEHGV
;
A
#
# COMPACT_ATOMS: atom_id res chain seq x y z
N ARG A 1 -0.09 18.96 23.87
CA ARG A 1 0.86 19.48 22.84
C ARG A 1 0.23 19.28 21.46
N HIS A 2 -0.49 20.28 20.95
CA HIS A 2 -1.08 20.25 19.61
C HIS A 2 -0.03 20.69 18.59
N GLN A 3 0.56 19.75 17.84
CA GLN A 3 1.43 20.11 16.71
C GLN A 3 0.58 20.32 15.44
N ASN A 4 0.22 21.58 15.24
CA ASN A 4 0.24 22.36 13.99
C ASN A 4 -0.02 21.63 12.64
N PRO A 5 -1.23 21.74 12.04
CA PRO A 5 -1.53 21.23 10.69
C PRO A 5 -0.78 21.94 9.53
N LYS A 6 0.09 22.92 9.80
CA LYS A 6 0.77 23.77 8.79
C LYS A 6 1.92 23.12 8.02
N ILE A 7 2.32 21.89 8.33
CA ILE A 7 3.40 21.20 7.60
C ILE A 7 2.89 20.62 6.28
N LEU A 8 1.63 20.18 6.24
CA LEU A 8 1.02 19.57 5.06
C LEU A 8 0.67 20.62 3.98
N ASP A 9 0.42 21.88 4.38
CA ASP A 9 0.09 23.00 3.48
C ASP A 9 1.30 23.65 2.79
N ARG A 10 2.51 23.11 2.97
CA ARG A 10 3.66 23.60 2.20
C ARG A 10 3.50 23.16 0.74
N PRO A 11 3.64 24.07 -0.24
CA PRO A 11 3.60 23.70 -1.64
C PRO A 11 4.64 22.60 -1.93
N GLY A 12 4.21 21.51 -2.58
CA GLY A 12 5.04 20.36 -2.91
C GLY A 12 5.06 19.21 -1.89
N VAL A 13 4.53 19.37 -0.67
CA VAL A 13 4.52 18.26 0.32
C VAL A 13 3.59 17.12 -0.11
N TYR A 14 2.41 17.43 -0.64
CA TYR A 14 1.50 16.43 -1.17
C TYR A 14 2.07 15.73 -2.42
N GLU A 15 2.76 16.45 -3.30
CA GLU A 15 3.40 15.87 -4.50
C GLU A 15 4.56 14.94 -4.13
N GLN A 16 5.36 15.33 -3.14
CA GLN A 16 6.43 14.48 -2.62
C GLN A 16 5.85 13.23 -1.98
N LEU A 17 4.80 13.38 -1.18
CA LEU A 17 4.13 12.27 -0.52
C LEU A 17 3.53 11.30 -1.53
N ASP A 18 2.81 11.80 -2.54
CA ASP A 18 2.25 10.99 -3.61
C ASP A 18 3.35 10.24 -4.37
N ARG A 19 4.46 10.91 -4.72
CA ARG A 19 5.60 10.27 -5.37
C ARG A 19 6.19 9.13 -4.53
N VAL A 20 6.44 9.38 -3.24
CA VAL A 20 7.03 8.37 -2.35
C VAL A 20 6.09 7.19 -2.17
N THR A 21 4.80 7.44 -1.94
CA THR A 21 3.78 6.39 -1.79
C THR A 21 3.65 5.57 -3.08
N ASN A 22 3.65 6.22 -4.25
CA ASN A 22 3.59 5.53 -5.54
C ASN A 22 4.80 4.62 -5.78
N VAL A 23 6.01 5.09 -5.44
CA VAL A 23 7.23 4.27 -5.54
C VAL A 23 7.15 3.06 -4.59
N LEU A 24 6.69 3.27 -3.35
CA LEU A 24 6.53 2.21 -2.36
C LEU A 24 5.54 1.13 -2.85
N VAL A 25 4.35 1.54 -3.29
CA VAL A 25 3.32 0.61 -3.78
C VAL A 25 3.80 -0.12 -5.02
N ALA A 26 4.43 0.57 -5.96
CA ALA A 26 4.98 -0.05 -7.16
C ALA A 26 6.04 -1.11 -6.82
N GLY A 27 6.93 -0.82 -5.87
CA GLY A 27 7.95 -1.76 -5.39
C GLY A 27 7.35 -2.98 -4.71
N LEU A 28 6.34 -2.80 -3.86
CA LEU A 28 5.62 -3.92 -3.21
C LEU A 28 4.94 -4.82 -4.24
N LEU A 29 4.24 -4.24 -5.22
CA LEU A 29 3.57 -5.00 -6.28
C LEU A 29 4.59 -5.71 -7.19
N GLN A 30 5.74 -5.09 -7.45
CA GLN A 30 6.81 -5.72 -8.21
C GLN A 30 7.42 -6.90 -7.47
N ALA A 31 7.79 -6.75 -6.19
CA ALA A 31 8.32 -7.84 -5.38
C ALA A 31 7.34 -9.01 -5.26
N GLY A 32 6.04 -8.71 -5.14
CA GLY A 32 4.97 -9.71 -5.21
C GLY A 32 4.99 -10.50 -6.52
N ARG A 33 5.04 -9.81 -7.66
CA ARG A 33 5.11 -10.46 -8.98
C ARG A 33 6.36 -11.31 -9.15
N GLU A 34 7.52 -10.81 -8.73
CA GLU A 34 8.80 -11.53 -8.81
C GLU A 34 8.83 -12.80 -7.96
N THR A 35 8.06 -12.83 -6.86
CA THR A 35 7.88 -14.01 -5.99
C THR A 35 6.72 -14.92 -6.42
N GLY A 36 6.07 -14.64 -7.55
CA GLY A 36 4.97 -15.46 -8.08
C GLY A 36 3.64 -15.25 -7.35
N HIS A 37 3.45 -14.11 -6.70
CA HIS A 37 2.21 -13.75 -6.03
C HIS A 37 1.42 -12.72 -6.85
N ASP A 38 0.19 -13.08 -7.16
CA ASP A 38 -0.79 -12.15 -7.71
C ASP A 38 -1.12 -11.09 -6.66
N MET A 39 -0.75 -9.84 -6.94
CA MET A 39 -1.01 -8.68 -6.10
C MET A 39 -1.56 -7.53 -6.94
N CYS A 40 -2.55 -6.84 -6.40
CA CYS A 40 -3.08 -5.60 -6.93
C CYS A 40 -3.12 -4.55 -5.82
N GLY A 41 -3.06 -3.27 -6.16
CA GLY A 41 -3.01 -2.22 -5.15
C GLY A 41 -2.91 -0.85 -5.78
N GLY A 42 -3.02 0.16 -4.94
CA GLY A 42 -2.98 1.55 -5.34
C GLY A 42 -2.71 2.47 -4.16
N SER A 43 -2.52 3.73 -4.51
CA SER A 43 -2.23 4.81 -3.58
C SER A 43 -3.05 6.04 -3.94
N ILE A 44 -3.42 6.78 -2.90
CA ILE A 44 -4.09 8.07 -2.99
C ILE A 44 -3.39 8.98 -1.97
N ASN A 45 -2.52 9.87 -2.44
CA ASN A 45 -1.67 10.73 -1.62
C ASN A 45 -0.81 9.92 -0.63
N ALA A 46 -1.10 10.04 0.68
CA ALA A 46 -0.40 9.35 1.76
C ALA A 46 -0.92 7.93 2.02
N MET A 47 -2.12 7.63 1.54
CA MET A 47 -2.77 6.36 1.78
C MET A 47 -2.38 5.39 0.69
N PHE A 48 -2.06 4.16 1.07
CA PHE A 48 -1.86 3.08 0.14
C PHE A 48 -2.52 1.82 0.65
N GLY A 49 -2.84 0.93 -0.29
CA GLY A 49 -3.38 -0.38 -0.01
C GLY A 49 -3.02 -1.34 -1.12
N PHE A 50 -2.89 -2.61 -0.76
CA PHE A 50 -2.70 -3.69 -1.70
C PHE A 50 -3.44 -4.93 -1.22
N PHE A 51 -3.73 -5.82 -2.14
CA PHE A 51 -4.48 -7.03 -1.97
C PHE A 51 -3.74 -8.17 -2.69
N PHE A 52 -3.71 -9.35 -2.08
CA PHE A 52 -3.26 -10.56 -2.76
C PHE A 52 -4.38 -11.08 -3.66
N ALA A 53 -4.54 -10.47 -4.83
CA ALA A 53 -5.57 -10.76 -5.81
C ALA A 53 -5.07 -10.49 -7.25
N LYS A 54 -5.62 -11.23 -8.22
CA LYS A 54 -5.24 -11.17 -9.64
C LYS A 54 -5.83 -9.98 -10.40
N GLY A 55 -6.98 -9.48 -9.99
CA GLY A 55 -7.72 -8.40 -10.67
C GLY A 55 -7.63 -7.07 -9.92
N PRO A 56 -7.95 -5.94 -10.57
CA PRO A 56 -8.11 -4.69 -9.86
C PRO A 56 -9.28 -4.83 -8.86
N VAL A 57 -9.00 -4.61 -7.58
CA VAL A 57 -10.03 -4.56 -6.53
C VAL A 57 -10.68 -3.18 -6.59
N THR A 58 -11.89 -3.11 -7.13
CA THR A 58 -12.60 -1.83 -7.32
C THR A 58 -13.87 -1.71 -6.48
N ASN A 59 -14.30 -2.82 -5.88
CA ASN A 59 -15.45 -2.87 -4.99
C ASN A 59 -15.17 -3.79 -3.79
N PHE A 60 -16.08 -3.77 -2.81
CA PHE A 60 -15.97 -4.56 -1.59
C PHE A 60 -16.04 -6.07 -1.84
N GLU A 61 -16.79 -6.52 -2.84
CA GLU A 61 -16.88 -7.94 -3.20
C GLU A 61 -15.56 -8.44 -3.79
N ASP A 62 -14.90 -7.66 -4.66
CA ASP A 62 -13.55 -7.97 -5.15
C ASP A 62 -12.56 -8.08 -3.98
N ALA A 63 -12.66 -7.17 -3.00
CA ALA A 63 -11.78 -7.17 -1.83
C ALA A 63 -11.92 -8.46 -0.99
N LYS A 64 -13.12 -9.05 -0.92
CA LYS A 64 -13.33 -10.34 -0.24
C LYS A 64 -12.68 -11.52 -0.96
N THR A 65 -12.48 -11.41 -2.28
CA THR A 65 -11.78 -12.46 -3.06
C THR A 65 -10.27 -12.46 -2.82
N ALA A 66 -9.73 -11.40 -2.21
CA ALA A 66 -8.32 -11.33 -1.87
C ALA A 66 -7.92 -12.36 -0.81
N ASP A 67 -6.71 -12.89 -0.93
CA ASP A 67 -6.18 -13.89 0.00
C ASP A 67 -5.76 -13.25 1.33
N GLY A 68 -6.73 -13.14 2.25
CA GLY A 68 -6.52 -12.59 3.58
C GLY A 68 -5.54 -13.41 4.43
N ALA A 69 -5.41 -14.72 4.19
CA ALA A 69 -4.47 -15.56 4.91
C ALA A 69 -3.02 -15.27 4.49
N LYS A 70 -2.77 -15.03 3.19
CA LYS A 70 -1.48 -14.53 2.71
C LYS A 70 -1.18 -13.14 3.25
N PHE A 71 -2.16 -12.24 3.26
CA PHE A 71 -1.97 -10.91 3.85
C PHE A 71 -1.57 -11.00 5.32
N ALA A 72 -2.24 -11.84 6.11
CA ALA A 72 -1.90 -12.03 7.53
C ALA A 72 -0.46 -12.55 7.71
N LYS A 73 -0.01 -13.50 6.89
CA LYS A 73 1.38 -14.00 6.91
C LYS A 73 2.38 -12.93 6.51
N PHE A 74 2.09 -12.18 5.45
CA PHE A 74 2.91 -11.06 4.99
C PHE A 74 3.04 -9.99 6.06
N HIS A 75 1.92 -9.56 6.65
CA HIS A 75 1.89 -8.58 7.72
C HIS A 75 2.69 -9.03 8.94
N ARG A 76 2.56 -10.29 9.35
CA ARG A 76 3.39 -10.85 10.41
C ARG A 76 4.88 -10.83 10.04
N GLY A 77 5.23 -11.20 8.82
CA GLY A 77 6.60 -11.15 8.32
C GLY A 77 7.18 -9.74 8.36
N MET A 78 6.39 -8.72 7.99
CA MET A 78 6.80 -7.31 8.10
C MET A 78 7.08 -6.90 9.55
N LEU A 79 6.19 -7.25 10.49
CA LEU A 79 6.37 -6.97 11.91
C LEU A 79 7.64 -7.61 12.48
N GLU A 80 7.95 -8.85 12.05
CA GLU A 80 9.18 -9.54 12.44
C GLU A 80 10.46 -8.85 11.91
N HIS A 81 10.35 -8.10 10.81
CA HIS A 81 11.44 -7.30 10.24
C HIS A 81 11.44 -5.82 10.70
N GLY A 82 10.52 -5.44 11.59
CA GLY A 82 10.44 -4.07 12.14
C GLY A 82 9.80 -3.03 11.21
N VAL A 83 8.95 -3.49 10.28
CA VAL A 83 8.16 -2.64 9.36
C VAL A 83 6.72 -2.53 9.82
#